data_AF-A0A2D5S788-F1
#
_entry.id   AF-A0A2D5S788-F1
#
_cell.length_a   1.000
_cell.length_b   1.000
_cell.length_c   1.000
_cell.angle_alpha   90.00
_cell.angle_beta   90.00
_cell.angle_gamma   90.00
#
_symmetry.space_group_name_H-M   'P 1'
#
loop_
_entity.id
_entity.type
_entity.pdbx_description
1 polymer ?
#
loop_
_entity_poly.entity_id
_entity_poly.type
_entity_poly.pdbx_seq_one_letter_code
_entity_poly.pdbx_strand_id
1 'polypeptide(L)'
;MKFPTGALLLWLVVARPLVGDELPRTPYAGQVAKQVERLHSESAQQRAGAAEAMGFLRATGEQKALIDHLRDRSPLVRREAAMALAWCGDRNAVSPLLAALSDEDWVTRQAAHVSLTNLTGMEFPFDSMATPRRRADQAKVWGDWWSAVPTDRPPTDLLAMVGDPKPWASIWSVSASSTYKGPPHILTDGLIGPAYWQTKNVPFPQWCTVDLGHNEEVAQVAIHQYGSKFVMTEYELATSLDNKTFDVIERKQGDTEVTLAVSFSPRQARYIRITSFGSKQPIYPT
;
A
#
# COMPACT_ATOMS: atom_id res chain seq x y z
N MET A 1 -40.86 2.53 19.32
CA MET A 1 -39.66 3.30 18.93
C MET A 1 -38.48 2.35 18.90
N LYS A 2 -37.98 2.01 17.72
CA LYS A 2 -36.87 1.05 17.53
C LYS A 2 -35.62 1.85 17.19
N PHE A 3 -34.62 1.83 18.07
CA PHE A 3 -33.31 2.42 17.80
C PHE A 3 -32.54 1.49 16.85
N PRO A 4 -31.93 2.00 15.76
CA PRO A 4 -31.16 1.16 14.87
C PRO A 4 -29.77 0.91 15.44
N THR A 5 -29.21 -0.19 14.98
CA THR A 5 -28.14 -0.92 15.60
C THR A 5 -27.16 -1.39 14.50
N GLY A 6 -25.84 -1.09 14.57
CA GLY A 6 -24.88 -1.37 13.48
C GLY A 6 -23.40 -1.28 13.84
N ALA A 7 -22.57 -2.10 13.18
CA ALA A 7 -21.16 -2.49 13.44
C ALA A 7 -20.04 -1.44 13.32
N LEU A 8 -18.89 -1.75 13.92
CA LEU A 8 -17.60 -1.06 13.84
C LEU A 8 -16.51 -2.06 13.41
N LEU A 9 -15.45 -1.60 12.73
CA LEU A 9 -14.29 -2.36 12.23
C LEU A 9 -13.02 -1.52 12.37
N LEU A 10 -11.96 -2.03 13.01
CA LEU A 10 -10.78 -1.24 13.37
C LEU A 10 -9.48 -2.01 13.16
N TRP A 11 -8.39 -1.35 12.76
CA TRP A 11 -7.03 -1.88 12.92
C TRP A 11 -6.15 -0.74 13.46
N LEU A 12 -4.95 -1.03 13.98
CA LEU A 12 -4.10 0.00 14.58
C LEU A 12 -2.61 -0.23 14.26
N VAL A 13 -2.05 0.57 13.36
CA VAL A 13 -0.58 0.68 13.18
C VAL A 13 -0.07 1.86 13.99
N VAL A 14 0.79 1.61 14.97
CA VAL A 14 1.64 2.65 15.57
C VAL A 14 2.87 2.80 14.69
N ALA A 15 2.87 3.77 13.79
CA ALA A 15 4.06 4.16 13.03
C ALA A 15 4.78 5.31 13.76
N ARG A 16 6.11 5.20 13.88
CA ARG A 16 6.98 6.33 14.25
C ARG A 16 6.84 7.44 13.20
N PRO A 17 6.83 8.72 13.59
CA PRO A 17 6.59 9.81 12.66
C PRO A 17 7.76 9.90 11.66
N LEU A 18 7.46 9.75 10.38
CA LEU A 18 8.20 10.46 9.35
C LEU A 18 7.75 11.91 9.40
N VAL A 19 8.71 12.81 9.60
CA VAL A 19 8.49 14.25 9.71
C VAL A 19 7.90 14.80 8.41
N GLY A 20 6.76 15.48 8.52
CA GLY A 20 6.31 16.54 7.61
C GLY A 20 5.53 16.12 6.36
N ASP A 21 4.46 16.87 6.09
CA ASP A 21 3.69 16.96 4.83
C ASP A 21 4.52 17.59 3.67
N GLU A 22 5.78 17.19 3.56
CA GLU A 22 6.49 17.27 2.30
C GLU A 22 6.54 15.84 1.79
N LEU A 23 6.14 15.59 0.53
CA LEU A 23 6.67 14.45 -0.23
C LEU A 23 8.11 14.26 0.24
N PRO A 24 8.52 13.09 0.79
CA PRO A 24 9.81 12.98 1.46
C PRO A 24 10.82 13.61 0.53
N ARG A 25 11.30 14.82 0.88
CA ARG A 25 12.22 15.54 0.02
C ARG A 25 13.45 14.69 0.13
N THR A 26 13.58 13.75 -0.80
CA THR A 26 14.75 12.93 -0.89
C THR A 26 15.90 13.94 -0.92
N PRO A 27 17.06 13.65 -0.30
CA PRO A 27 18.19 14.58 -0.31
C PRO A 27 18.62 14.99 -1.74
N TYR A 28 18.03 14.37 -2.75
CA TYR A 28 18.22 14.59 -4.18
C TYR A 28 17.03 15.19 -4.92
N ALA A 29 16.01 15.74 -4.24
CA ALA A 29 14.78 16.23 -4.89
C ALA A 29 15.06 17.26 -6.00
N GLY A 30 16.01 18.18 -5.79
CA GLY A 30 16.42 19.13 -6.83
C GLY A 30 17.14 18.47 -8.01
N GLN A 31 17.95 17.45 -7.74
CA GLN A 31 18.64 16.64 -8.76
C GLN A 31 17.65 15.81 -9.57
N VAL A 32 16.61 15.26 -8.93
CA VAL A 32 15.50 14.56 -9.57
C VAL A 32 14.73 15.50 -10.49
N ALA A 33 14.32 16.68 -9.99
CA ALA A 33 13.63 17.68 -10.81
C ALA A 33 14.44 18.05 -12.07
N LYS A 34 15.76 18.24 -11.92
CA LYS A 34 16.65 18.48 -13.06
C LYS A 34 16.73 17.32 -14.04
N GLN A 35 16.64 16.06 -13.58
CA GLN A 35 16.59 14.92 -14.49
C GLN A 35 15.24 14.82 -15.20
N VAL A 36 14.13 15.13 -14.53
CA VAL A 36 12.80 15.21 -15.17
C VAL A 36 12.82 16.23 -16.31
N GLU A 37 13.45 17.40 -16.12
CA GLU A 37 13.62 18.36 -17.22
C GLU A 37 14.49 17.79 -18.36
N ARG A 38 15.59 17.09 -18.03
CA ARG A 38 16.50 16.50 -19.03
C ARG A 38 15.88 15.33 -19.79
N LEU A 39 14.87 14.66 -19.24
CA LEU A 39 14.06 13.69 -19.98
C LEU A 39 13.34 14.33 -21.17
N HIS A 40 13.14 15.64 -21.20
CA HIS A 40 12.54 16.33 -22.35
C HIS A 40 13.57 16.88 -23.34
N SER A 41 14.86 16.56 -23.19
CA SER A 41 15.90 17.01 -24.11
C SER A 41 15.71 16.42 -25.52
N GLU A 42 16.06 17.18 -26.55
CA GLU A 42 16.13 16.67 -27.93
C GLU A 42 17.16 15.55 -28.09
N SER A 43 18.27 15.62 -27.35
CA SER A 43 19.33 14.61 -27.38
C SER A 43 18.90 13.32 -26.68
N ALA A 44 18.85 12.23 -27.44
CA ALA A 44 18.53 10.90 -26.90
C ALA A 44 19.52 10.46 -25.81
N GLN A 45 20.79 10.82 -25.92
CA GLN A 45 21.81 10.52 -24.92
C GLN A 45 21.55 11.25 -23.61
N GLN A 46 21.10 12.51 -23.67
CA GLN A 46 20.74 13.26 -22.47
C GLN A 46 19.49 12.72 -21.80
N ARG A 47 18.47 12.30 -22.58
CA ARG A 47 17.28 11.63 -22.04
C ARG A 47 17.62 10.29 -21.39
N ALA A 48 18.45 9.47 -22.05
CA ALA A 48 18.88 8.18 -21.54
C ALA A 48 19.67 8.34 -20.22
N GLY A 49 20.66 9.23 -20.18
CA GLY A 49 21.41 9.51 -18.96
C GLY A 49 20.55 10.12 -17.85
N ALA A 50 19.47 10.84 -18.18
CA ALA A 50 18.51 11.31 -17.19
C ALA A 50 17.68 10.15 -16.61
N ALA A 51 17.19 9.23 -17.45
CA ALA A 51 16.47 8.03 -17.00
C ALA A 51 17.35 7.16 -16.08
N GLU A 52 18.59 6.88 -16.49
CA GLU A 52 19.59 6.15 -15.71
C GLU A 52 19.82 6.82 -14.34
N ALA A 53 20.08 8.13 -14.35
CA ALA A 53 20.29 8.90 -13.12
C ALA A 53 19.07 8.85 -12.19
N MET A 54 17.83 8.92 -12.73
CA MET A 54 16.63 8.79 -11.90
C MET A 54 16.50 7.42 -11.23
N GLY A 55 16.94 6.35 -11.91
CA GLY A 55 17.04 5.02 -11.30
C GLY A 55 18.03 5.00 -10.13
N PHE A 56 19.24 5.54 -10.32
CA PHE A 56 20.26 5.60 -9.25
C PHE A 56 19.80 6.44 -8.05
N LEU A 57 19.08 7.53 -8.32
CA LEU A 57 18.49 8.40 -7.29
C LEU A 57 17.26 7.79 -6.62
N ARG A 58 16.78 6.62 -7.08
CA ARG A 58 15.57 5.95 -6.60
C ARG A 58 14.38 6.90 -6.58
N ALA A 59 14.15 7.58 -7.70
CA ALA A 59 13.13 8.62 -7.86
C ALA A 59 11.70 8.03 -7.92
N THR A 60 11.26 7.39 -6.83
CA THR A 60 9.97 6.68 -6.75
C THR A 60 8.77 7.60 -6.97
N GLY A 61 8.83 8.85 -6.50
CA GLY A 61 7.77 9.85 -6.69
C GLY A 61 7.58 10.32 -8.13
N GLU A 62 8.59 10.16 -9.01
CA GLU A 62 8.57 10.63 -10.41
C GLU A 62 8.52 9.46 -11.40
N GLN A 63 8.10 8.28 -10.94
CA GLN A 63 8.13 7.06 -11.75
C GLN A 63 7.29 7.15 -13.02
N LYS A 64 6.21 7.93 -13.01
CA LYS A 64 5.38 8.17 -14.19
C LYS A 64 6.21 8.71 -15.37
N ALA A 65 7.17 9.59 -15.11
CA ALA A 65 8.05 10.12 -16.15
C ALA A 65 8.90 9.01 -16.80
N LEU A 66 9.38 8.03 -16.03
CA LEU A 66 10.09 6.86 -16.57
C LEU A 66 9.16 5.95 -17.38
N ILE A 67 7.92 5.73 -16.90
CA ILE A 67 6.91 4.92 -17.60
C ILE A 67 6.61 5.53 -18.98
N ASP A 68 6.45 6.84 -19.08
CA ASP A 68 6.19 7.52 -20.35
C ASP A 68 7.35 7.31 -21.35
N HIS A 69 8.59 7.26 -20.85
CA HIS A 69 9.80 7.05 -21.66
C HIS A 69 10.08 5.59 -22.06
N LEU A 70 9.30 4.62 -21.58
CA LEU A 70 9.27 3.27 -22.17
C LEU A 70 8.81 3.27 -23.64
N ARG A 71 8.23 4.38 -24.13
CA ARG A 71 7.80 4.55 -25.52
C ARG A 71 8.64 5.58 -26.28
N ASP A 72 9.82 5.93 -25.77
CA ASP A 72 10.71 6.89 -26.43
C ASP A 72 11.12 6.42 -27.83
N ARG A 73 11.27 7.39 -28.75
CA ARG A 73 11.75 7.16 -30.13
C ARG A 73 13.12 6.48 -30.19
N SER A 74 13.96 6.66 -29.17
CA SER A 74 15.28 6.05 -29.08
C SER A 74 15.24 4.76 -28.27
N PRO A 75 15.67 3.62 -28.83
CA PRO A 75 15.80 2.37 -28.09
C PRO A 75 16.70 2.50 -26.85
N LEU A 76 17.74 3.34 -26.92
CA LEU A 76 18.62 3.60 -25.78
C LEU A 76 17.82 4.14 -24.57
N VAL A 77 16.96 5.13 -24.80
CA VAL A 77 16.14 5.73 -23.73
C VAL A 77 15.15 4.71 -23.18
N ARG A 78 14.51 3.90 -24.04
CA ARG A 78 13.56 2.86 -23.58
C ARG A 78 14.23 1.82 -22.67
N ARG A 79 15.45 1.39 -23.01
CA ARG A 79 16.25 0.46 -22.19
C ARG A 79 16.56 1.06 -20.82
N GLU A 80 17.07 2.29 -20.79
CA GLU A 80 17.40 2.97 -19.52
C GLU A 80 16.15 3.20 -18.67
N ALA A 81 15.03 3.59 -19.29
CA ALA A 81 13.76 3.75 -18.59
C ALA A 81 13.30 2.42 -17.97
N ALA A 82 13.39 1.31 -18.70
CA ALA A 82 13.04 -0.01 -18.18
C ALA A 82 13.90 -0.40 -16.96
N MET A 83 15.22 -0.27 -17.08
CA MET A 83 16.15 -0.58 -15.98
C MET A 83 15.93 0.33 -14.76
N ALA A 84 15.74 1.64 -14.99
CA ALA A 84 15.49 2.60 -13.93
C ALA A 84 14.20 2.29 -13.16
N LEU A 85 13.15 1.80 -13.83
CA LEU A 85 11.92 1.36 -13.17
C LEU A 85 12.15 0.21 -12.20
N ALA A 86 13.04 -0.74 -12.52
CA ALA A 86 13.42 -1.80 -11.60
C ALA A 86 14.09 -1.26 -10.34
N TRP A 87 14.92 -0.23 -10.49
CA TRP A 87 15.58 0.41 -9.35
C TRP A 87 14.61 1.26 -8.54
N CYS A 88 13.62 1.92 -9.15
CA CYS A 88 12.61 2.65 -8.40
C CYS A 88 11.73 1.70 -7.55
N GLY A 89 11.45 0.48 -8.02
CA GLY A 89 10.87 -0.55 -7.15
C GLY A 89 9.36 -0.48 -6.94
N ASP A 90 8.64 0.43 -7.60
CA ASP A 90 7.18 0.50 -7.48
C ASP A 90 6.50 -0.52 -8.40
N ARG A 91 5.60 -1.29 -7.80
CA ARG A 91 4.66 -2.23 -8.41
C ARG A 91 3.96 -1.68 -9.66
N ASN A 92 3.67 -0.37 -9.71
CA ASN A 92 3.04 0.27 -10.86
C ASN A 92 3.88 0.18 -12.15
N ALA A 93 5.18 -0.12 -12.07
CA ALA A 93 6.04 -0.40 -13.23
C ALA A 93 5.72 -1.72 -13.93
N VAL A 94 5.11 -2.69 -13.24
CA VAL A 94 5.00 -4.06 -13.77
C VAL A 94 4.18 -4.11 -15.06
N SER A 95 2.99 -3.51 -15.08
CA SER A 95 2.16 -3.52 -16.29
C SER A 95 2.80 -2.79 -17.50
N PRO A 96 3.41 -1.61 -17.35
CA PRO A 96 4.21 -1.00 -18.42
C PRO A 96 5.40 -1.87 -18.90
N LEU A 97 6.14 -2.50 -17.99
CA LEU A 97 7.26 -3.38 -18.34
C LEU A 97 6.80 -4.65 -19.06
N LEU A 98 5.64 -5.21 -18.69
CA LEU A 98 5.03 -6.33 -19.43
C LEU A 98 4.76 -5.96 -20.89
N ALA A 99 4.27 -4.74 -21.14
CA ALA A 99 4.08 -4.26 -22.51
C ALA A 99 5.42 -4.13 -23.25
N ALA A 100 6.48 -3.68 -22.56
CA ALA A 100 7.82 -3.55 -23.13
C ALA A 100 8.50 -4.89 -23.50
N LEU A 101 7.99 -6.04 -23.05
CA LEU A 101 8.42 -7.36 -23.55
C LEU A 101 8.13 -7.55 -25.05
N SER A 102 7.22 -6.75 -25.62
CA SER A 102 6.88 -6.75 -27.04
C SER A 102 7.56 -5.62 -27.83
N ASP A 103 8.51 -4.88 -27.22
CA ASP A 103 9.25 -3.82 -27.90
C ASP A 103 9.90 -4.32 -29.18
N GLU A 104 10.09 -3.44 -30.18
CA GLU A 104 10.78 -3.76 -31.44
C GLU A 104 12.26 -4.09 -31.23
N ASP A 105 12.89 -3.43 -30.26
CA ASP A 105 14.31 -3.57 -29.94
C ASP A 105 14.53 -4.69 -28.93
N TRP A 106 15.40 -5.64 -29.29
CA TRP A 106 15.60 -6.84 -28.48
C TRP A 106 16.24 -6.55 -27.12
N VAL A 107 17.07 -5.51 -27.03
CA VAL A 107 17.71 -5.13 -25.76
C VAL A 107 16.68 -4.48 -24.84
N THR A 108 15.75 -3.67 -25.36
CA THR A 108 14.62 -3.16 -24.56
C THR A 108 13.77 -4.30 -24.01
N ARG A 109 13.48 -5.32 -24.84
CA ARG A 109 12.77 -6.53 -24.36
C ARG A 109 13.53 -7.23 -23.24
N GLN A 110 14.84 -7.39 -23.38
CA GLN A 110 15.69 -7.99 -22.36
C GLN A 110 15.71 -7.15 -21.07
N ALA A 111 15.84 -5.83 -21.19
CA ALA A 111 15.82 -4.90 -20.05
C ALA A 111 14.48 -4.97 -19.32
N ALA A 112 13.36 -5.01 -20.05
CA ALA A 112 12.03 -5.18 -19.48
C ALA A 112 11.90 -6.51 -18.72
N HIS A 113 12.36 -7.62 -19.29
CA HIS A 113 12.37 -8.91 -18.60
C HIS A 113 13.20 -8.89 -17.32
N VAL A 114 14.45 -8.43 -17.39
CA VAL A 114 15.34 -8.33 -16.20
C VAL A 114 14.68 -7.46 -15.13
N SER A 115 14.05 -6.36 -15.54
CA SER A 115 13.37 -5.44 -14.64
C SER A 115 12.17 -6.11 -13.96
N LEU A 116 11.37 -6.88 -14.70
CA LEU A 116 10.26 -7.65 -14.13
C LEU A 116 10.76 -8.69 -13.11
N THR A 117 11.83 -9.43 -13.43
CA THR A 117 12.42 -10.39 -12.51
C THR A 117 12.95 -9.73 -11.25
N ASN A 118 13.65 -8.59 -11.37
CA ASN A 118 14.16 -7.86 -10.21
C ASN A 118 13.03 -7.28 -9.34
N LEU A 119 11.96 -6.76 -9.95
CA LEU A 119 10.83 -6.17 -9.23
C LEU A 119 9.97 -7.21 -8.51
N THR A 120 9.83 -8.38 -9.10
CA THR A 120 8.86 -9.38 -8.64
C THR A 120 9.50 -10.55 -7.91
N GLY A 121 10.81 -10.75 -8.07
CA GLY A 121 11.51 -11.96 -7.63
C GLY A 121 11.19 -13.20 -8.46
N MET A 122 10.37 -13.08 -9.51
CA MET A 122 9.95 -14.22 -10.33
C MET A 122 10.81 -14.38 -11.58
N GLU A 123 11.06 -15.64 -11.93
CA GLU A 123 11.81 -16.01 -13.12
C GLU A 123 10.93 -16.86 -14.04
N PHE A 124 10.69 -16.36 -15.24
CA PHE A 124 10.06 -17.11 -16.32
C PHE A 124 10.98 -17.13 -17.53
N PRO A 125 11.10 -18.26 -18.26
CA PRO A 125 11.94 -18.33 -19.44
C PRO A 125 11.51 -17.31 -20.50
N PHE A 126 12.44 -16.44 -20.88
CA PHE A 126 12.21 -15.44 -21.91
C PHE A 126 13.40 -15.37 -22.85
N ASP A 127 13.12 -15.45 -24.15
CA ASP A 127 14.12 -15.30 -25.19
C ASP A 127 13.79 -14.02 -25.95
N SER A 128 14.54 -12.97 -25.63
CA SER A 128 14.33 -11.65 -26.22
C SER A 128 14.52 -11.65 -27.74
N MET A 129 15.20 -12.62 -28.33
CA MET A 129 15.43 -12.74 -29.77
C MET A 129 14.52 -13.77 -30.46
N ALA A 130 13.68 -14.48 -29.72
CA ALA A 130 12.74 -15.44 -30.27
C ALA A 130 11.77 -14.81 -31.30
N THR A 131 11.05 -15.65 -32.06
CA THR A 131 10.02 -15.17 -33.00
C THR A 131 8.90 -14.40 -32.28
N PRO A 132 8.20 -13.45 -32.94
CA PRO A 132 7.14 -12.67 -32.32
C PRO A 132 6.06 -13.51 -31.62
N ARG A 133 5.67 -14.63 -32.23
CA ARG A 133 4.72 -15.58 -31.64
C ARG A 133 5.24 -16.16 -30.33
N ARG A 134 6.48 -16.67 -30.32
CA ARG A 134 7.08 -17.25 -29.11
C ARG A 134 7.26 -16.21 -28.01
N ARG A 135 7.61 -14.96 -28.36
CA ARG A 135 7.68 -13.86 -27.37
C ARG A 135 6.31 -13.51 -26.80
N ALA A 136 5.25 -13.52 -27.63
CA ALA A 136 3.88 -13.31 -27.16
C ALA A 136 3.45 -14.42 -26.19
N ASP A 137 3.78 -15.68 -26.49
CA ASP A 137 3.52 -16.81 -25.59
C ASP A 137 4.27 -16.66 -24.26
N GLN A 138 5.55 -16.24 -24.29
CA GLN A 138 6.35 -15.98 -23.08
C GLN A 138 5.80 -14.79 -22.27
N ALA A 139 5.42 -13.70 -22.92
CA ALA A 139 4.82 -12.53 -22.27
C ALA A 139 3.43 -12.84 -21.67
N LYS A 140 2.68 -13.76 -22.29
CA LYS A 140 1.41 -14.23 -21.74
C LYS A 140 1.60 -14.94 -20.40
N VAL A 141 2.62 -15.79 -20.24
CA VAL A 141 2.92 -16.44 -18.95
C VAL A 141 3.11 -15.41 -17.85
N TRP A 142 3.91 -14.37 -18.13
CA TRP A 142 4.10 -13.24 -17.24
C TRP A 142 2.80 -12.50 -16.90
N GLY A 143 1.98 -12.21 -17.91
CA GLY A 143 0.70 -11.48 -17.74
C GLY A 143 -0.34 -12.28 -16.96
N ASP A 144 -0.47 -13.58 -17.25
CA ASP A 144 -1.36 -14.49 -16.54
C ASP A 144 -0.97 -14.56 -15.06
N TRP A 145 0.33 -14.74 -14.77
CA TRP A 145 0.83 -14.73 -13.39
C TRP A 145 0.52 -13.39 -12.71
N TRP A 146 0.84 -12.25 -13.35
CA TRP A 146 0.62 -10.93 -12.74
C TRP A 146 -0.86 -10.66 -12.44
N SER A 147 -1.77 -11.12 -13.30
CA SER A 147 -3.21 -10.99 -13.10
C SER A 147 -3.73 -11.74 -11.87
N ALA A 148 -3.01 -12.78 -11.43
CA ALA A 148 -3.33 -13.56 -10.24
C ALA A 148 -2.72 -12.97 -8.96
N VAL A 149 -1.77 -12.02 -9.06
CA VAL A 149 -1.13 -11.42 -7.89
C VAL A 149 -2.06 -10.37 -7.27
N PRO A 150 -2.48 -10.54 -6.00
CA PRO A 150 -3.34 -9.57 -5.30
C PRO A 150 -2.69 -8.18 -5.22
N THR A 151 -3.44 -7.10 -5.39
CA THR A 151 -2.91 -5.71 -5.36
C THR A 151 -2.57 -5.21 -3.96
N ASP A 152 -3.22 -5.79 -2.95
CA ASP A 152 -3.23 -5.39 -1.55
C ASP A 152 -2.33 -6.24 -0.64
N ARG A 153 -1.80 -7.35 -1.15
CA ARG A 153 -0.93 -8.26 -0.38
C ARG A 153 0.13 -8.93 -1.27
N PRO A 154 1.23 -9.44 -0.68
CA PRO A 154 2.23 -10.21 -1.42
C PRO A 154 1.66 -11.47 -2.08
N PRO A 155 2.29 -12.00 -3.15
CA PRO A 155 1.91 -13.28 -3.77
C PRO A 155 1.78 -14.41 -2.75
N THR A 156 0.76 -15.27 -2.91
CA THR A 156 0.48 -16.40 -2.00
C THR A 156 1.65 -17.35 -1.85
N ASP A 157 2.39 -17.61 -2.93
CA ASP A 157 3.56 -18.50 -2.91
C ASP A 157 4.70 -17.93 -2.05
N LEU A 158 4.92 -16.61 -2.11
CA LEU A 158 5.87 -15.93 -1.24
C LEU A 158 5.41 -15.98 0.22
N LEU A 159 4.13 -15.76 0.49
CA LEU A 159 3.57 -15.92 1.84
C LEU A 159 3.74 -17.36 2.35
N ALA A 160 3.57 -18.37 1.51
CA ALA A 160 3.81 -19.76 1.88
C ALA A 160 5.30 -20.06 2.17
N MET A 161 6.23 -19.45 1.42
CA MET A 161 7.68 -19.62 1.61
C MET A 161 8.22 -18.93 2.86
N VAL A 162 7.73 -17.73 3.16
CA VAL A 162 8.08 -17.00 4.40
C VAL A 162 7.40 -17.64 5.62
N GLY A 163 6.48 -18.59 5.37
CA GLY A 163 5.53 -19.12 6.33
C GLY A 163 4.43 -18.11 6.61
N ASP A 164 3.33 -18.56 7.21
CA ASP A 164 2.46 -17.62 7.90
C ASP A 164 3.36 -16.75 8.76
N PRO A 165 3.25 -15.40 8.70
CA PRO A 165 3.97 -14.58 9.65
C PRO A 165 3.66 -15.21 11.00
N LYS A 166 4.72 -15.64 11.72
CA LYS A 166 4.55 -16.07 13.11
C LYS A 166 3.63 -15.02 13.67
N PRO A 167 2.39 -15.35 14.09
CA PRO A 167 1.57 -14.34 14.68
C PRO A 167 2.47 -13.87 15.81
N TRP A 168 2.92 -12.62 15.73
CA TRP A 168 3.13 -11.88 16.94
C TRP A 168 1.74 -12.00 17.54
N ALA A 169 1.54 -13.03 18.39
CA ALA A 169 0.25 -13.31 18.95
C ALA A 169 -0.08 -12.00 19.61
N SER A 170 -1.07 -11.28 19.06
CA SER A 170 -1.21 -9.84 19.24
C SER A 170 -0.80 -9.49 20.66
N ILE A 171 0.40 -8.93 20.85
CA ILE A 171 0.88 -8.60 22.20
C ILE A 171 -0.08 -7.60 22.84
N TRP A 172 -0.87 -6.94 21.99
CA TRP A 172 -1.91 -6.01 22.36
C TRP A 172 -3.22 -6.72 22.59
N SER A 173 -3.81 -6.49 23.75
CA SER A 173 -5.15 -6.96 24.03
C SER A 173 -6.16 -5.98 23.47
N VAL A 174 -7.25 -6.49 22.89
CA VAL A 174 -8.31 -5.66 22.31
C VAL A 174 -9.61 -5.89 23.07
N SER A 175 -10.18 -4.80 23.57
CA SER A 175 -11.52 -4.76 24.14
C SER A 175 -12.47 -4.07 23.18
N ALA A 176 -13.70 -4.54 23.07
CA ALA A 176 -14.68 -3.95 22.17
C ALA A 176 -16.05 -3.80 22.85
N SER A 177 -16.87 -2.87 22.37
CA SER A 177 -18.22 -2.64 22.90
C SER A 177 -19.12 -3.87 22.78
N SER A 178 -18.96 -4.65 21.70
CA SER A 178 -19.70 -5.90 21.44
C SER A 178 -19.02 -6.68 20.31
N THR A 179 -19.33 -7.96 20.18
CA THR A 179 -18.77 -8.80 19.10
C THR A 179 -19.83 -9.76 18.57
N TYR A 180 -19.98 -9.83 17.26
CA TYR A 180 -20.83 -10.78 16.54
C TYR A 180 -19.99 -11.80 15.74
N LYS A 181 -19.07 -11.33 14.88
CA LYS A 181 -18.19 -12.19 14.07
C LYS A 181 -16.76 -11.65 14.15
N GLY A 182 -15.79 -12.56 14.17
CA GLY A 182 -14.37 -12.25 14.35
C GLY A 182 -14.05 -11.82 15.79
N PRO A 183 -13.09 -12.45 16.47
CA PRO A 183 -12.72 -12.05 17.83
C PRO A 183 -11.96 -10.70 17.82
N PRO A 184 -12.09 -9.82 18.83
CA PRO A 184 -11.46 -8.48 18.77
C PRO A 184 -9.94 -8.45 18.51
N HIS A 185 -9.20 -9.50 18.85
CA HIS A 185 -7.74 -9.55 18.63
C HIS A 185 -7.33 -9.58 17.15
N ILE A 186 -8.23 -9.91 16.22
CA ILE A 186 -7.93 -9.80 14.79
C ILE A 186 -7.83 -8.34 14.31
N LEU A 187 -8.19 -7.38 15.16
CA LEU A 187 -7.95 -5.95 14.92
C LEU A 187 -6.50 -5.54 15.12
N THR A 188 -5.66 -6.49 15.52
CA THR A 188 -4.24 -6.31 15.78
C THR A 188 -3.49 -7.60 15.48
N ASP A 189 -3.86 -8.38 14.45
CA ASP A 189 -3.16 -9.62 14.10
C ASP A 189 -2.08 -9.46 13.01
N GLY A 190 -1.94 -8.27 12.44
CA GLY A 190 -0.99 -7.98 11.36
C GLY A 190 -1.51 -8.28 9.96
N LEU A 191 -2.75 -8.74 9.82
CA LEU A 191 -3.31 -9.19 8.55
C LEU A 191 -4.47 -8.30 8.09
N ILE A 192 -4.51 -7.99 6.80
CA ILE A 192 -5.66 -7.31 6.16
C ILE A 192 -6.49 -8.39 5.45
N GLY A 193 -7.57 -8.83 6.11
CA GLY A 193 -8.47 -9.87 5.59
C GLY A 193 -7.88 -11.29 5.57
N PRO A 194 -8.71 -12.35 5.35
CA PRO A 194 -10.17 -12.34 5.19
C PRO A 194 -10.93 -12.27 6.53
N ALA A 195 -10.25 -12.34 7.67
CA ALA A 195 -10.86 -12.20 8.99
C ALA A 195 -11.20 -10.73 9.28
N TYR A 196 -12.32 -10.48 9.95
CA TYR A 196 -12.78 -9.13 10.29
C TYR A 196 -13.66 -9.16 11.55
N TRP A 197 -13.53 -8.15 12.41
CA TRP A 197 -14.37 -8.01 13.60
C TRP A 197 -15.63 -7.27 13.20
N GLN A 198 -16.76 -7.69 13.74
CA GLN A 198 -18.05 -7.14 13.39
C GLN A 198 -18.93 -7.20 14.63
N THR A 199 -19.70 -6.13 14.86
CA THR A 199 -20.89 -6.16 15.72
C THR A 199 -22.16 -6.31 14.88
N LYS A 200 -23.27 -6.72 15.51
CA LYS A 200 -24.56 -6.86 14.82
C LYS A 200 -25.67 -6.51 15.77
N ASN A 201 -26.62 -5.72 15.30
CA ASN A 201 -27.78 -5.34 16.09
C ASN A 201 -27.42 -4.69 17.47
N VAL A 202 -26.35 -3.86 17.52
CA VAL A 202 -26.01 -2.99 18.67
C VAL A 202 -26.04 -1.49 18.29
N PRO A 203 -26.68 -0.57 19.06
CA PRO A 203 -26.74 0.85 18.70
C PRO A 203 -25.36 1.52 18.71
N PHE A 204 -25.22 2.62 17.98
CA PHE A 204 -24.07 3.51 18.13
C PHE A 204 -24.14 4.26 19.50
N PRO A 205 -23.00 4.66 20.07
CA PRO A 205 -21.65 4.47 19.54
C PRO A 205 -21.12 3.05 19.76
N GLN A 206 -20.23 2.65 18.88
CA GLN A 206 -19.49 1.41 19.01
C GLN A 206 -18.02 1.71 19.07
N TRP A 207 -17.26 0.93 19.83
CA TRP A 207 -15.84 1.18 20.01
C TRP A 207 -15.03 -0.11 20.09
N CYS A 208 -13.76 -0.03 19.72
CA CYS A 208 -12.74 -0.94 20.25
C CYS A 208 -11.57 -0.13 20.81
N THR A 209 -10.93 -0.71 21.82
CA THR A 209 -9.77 -0.17 22.53
C THR A 209 -8.66 -1.20 22.47
N VAL A 210 -7.51 -0.78 21.98
CA VAL A 210 -6.27 -1.55 21.95
C VAL A 210 -5.44 -1.18 23.19
N ASP A 211 -5.04 -2.15 24.00
CA ASP A 211 -4.03 -1.99 25.07
C ASP A 211 -2.67 -2.39 24.50
N LEU A 212 -1.75 -1.41 24.40
CA LEU A 212 -0.39 -1.60 23.89
C LEU A 212 0.48 -2.43 24.84
N GLY A 213 0.02 -2.70 26.07
CA GLY A 213 0.73 -3.46 27.12
C GLY A 213 1.63 -2.58 27.99
N HIS A 214 2.20 -1.53 27.41
CA HIS A 214 3.03 -0.54 28.08
C HIS A 214 2.81 0.85 27.48
N ASN A 215 3.34 1.88 28.13
CA ASN A 215 3.28 3.25 27.61
C ASN A 215 4.25 3.37 26.43
N GLU A 216 3.73 3.82 25.30
CA GLU A 216 4.44 3.99 24.03
C GLU A 216 4.19 5.40 23.50
N GLU A 217 5.16 5.94 22.77
CA GLU A 217 4.97 7.18 22.03
C GLU A 217 4.30 6.87 20.68
N VAL A 218 3.12 7.45 20.45
CA VAL A 218 2.29 7.19 19.27
C VAL A 218 2.05 8.48 18.52
N ALA A 219 2.22 8.43 17.20
CA ALA A 219 2.05 9.57 16.30
C ALA A 219 1.08 9.30 15.15
N GLN A 220 0.68 8.04 14.94
CA GLN A 220 -0.22 7.64 13.88
C GLN A 220 -1.05 6.43 14.30
N VAL A 221 -2.27 6.36 13.78
CA VAL A 221 -3.17 5.21 13.84
C VAL A 221 -3.75 4.97 12.45
N ALA A 222 -3.63 3.76 11.94
CA ALA A 222 -4.22 3.35 10.66
C ALA A 222 -5.34 2.33 10.87
N ILE A 223 -6.56 2.66 10.42
CA ILE A 223 -7.78 1.88 10.52
C ILE A 223 -8.19 1.33 9.16
N HIS A 224 -8.31 0.00 9.05
CA HIS A 224 -8.82 -0.65 7.84
C HIS A 224 -10.29 -1.06 8.02
N GLN A 225 -11.12 -0.59 7.11
CA GLN A 225 -12.56 -0.83 7.09
C GLN A 225 -12.90 -1.86 6.02
N TYR A 226 -14.03 -2.55 6.15
CA TYR A 226 -14.36 -3.70 5.30
C TYR A 226 -14.47 -3.36 3.79
N GLY A 227 -14.85 -2.12 3.46
CA GLY A 227 -14.92 -1.65 2.08
C GLY A 227 -15.68 -0.34 1.96
N SER A 228 -15.68 0.27 0.78
CA SER A 228 -16.20 1.63 0.53
C SER A 228 -17.69 1.83 0.84
N LYS A 229 -18.46 0.74 0.97
CA LYS A 229 -19.86 0.77 1.39
C LYS A 229 -20.05 0.73 2.90
N PHE A 230 -19.04 0.31 3.66
CA PHE A 230 -19.12 -0.05 5.08
C PHE A 230 -18.20 0.81 5.96
N VAL A 231 -17.92 2.03 5.49
CA VAL A 231 -17.07 3.00 6.19
C VAL A 231 -17.85 3.76 7.28
N MET A 232 -17.14 4.23 8.29
CA MET A 232 -17.66 5.14 9.32
C MET A 232 -18.03 6.49 8.68
N THR A 233 -19.15 7.05 9.12
CA THR A 233 -19.64 8.39 8.72
C THR A 233 -19.49 9.42 9.83
N GLU A 234 -19.21 8.96 11.05
CA GLU A 234 -18.76 9.78 12.16
C GLU A 234 -17.91 8.91 13.07
N TYR A 235 -16.73 9.42 13.47
CA TYR A 235 -15.85 8.73 14.39
C TYR A 235 -15.11 9.68 15.34
N GLU A 236 -14.61 9.11 16.44
CA GLU A 236 -13.69 9.75 17.38
C GLU A 236 -12.52 8.83 17.67
N LEU A 237 -11.30 9.31 17.46
CA LEU A 237 -10.06 8.66 17.86
C LEU A 237 -9.54 9.31 19.14
N ALA A 238 -9.21 8.50 20.15
CA ALA A 238 -8.70 8.96 21.43
C ALA A 238 -7.61 8.04 21.99
N THR A 239 -6.70 8.62 22.77
CA THR A 239 -5.65 7.91 23.49
C THR A 239 -5.88 7.97 24.99
N SER A 240 -5.35 7.02 25.75
CA SER A 240 -5.40 7.00 27.19
C SER A 240 -4.16 6.34 27.78
N LEU A 241 -3.79 6.70 29.00
CA LEU A 241 -2.75 6.02 29.78
C LEU A 241 -3.34 5.01 30.78
N ASP A 242 -4.63 5.12 31.11
CA ASP A 242 -5.27 4.42 32.23
C ASP A 242 -6.53 3.63 31.84
N ASN A 243 -6.96 3.69 30.58
CA ASN A 243 -8.20 3.11 30.04
C ASN A 243 -9.49 3.63 30.70
N LYS A 244 -9.42 4.78 31.37
CA LYS A 244 -10.56 5.44 32.03
C LYS A 244 -10.79 6.81 31.44
N THR A 245 -9.72 7.58 31.30
CA THR A 245 -9.73 8.95 30.82
C THR A 245 -9.12 8.98 29.43
N PHE A 246 -9.88 9.42 28.45
CA PHE A 246 -9.48 9.41 27.03
C PHE A 246 -9.33 10.81 26.49
N ASP A 247 -8.13 11.13 26.04
CA ASP A 247 -7.80 12.36 25.35
C ASP A 247 -8.14 12.21 23.88
N VAL A 248 -9.15 12.96 23.42
CA VAL A 248 -9.57 12.94 22.02
C VAL A 248 -8.46 13.53 21.15
N ILE A 249 -8.00 12.74 20.18
CA ILE A 249 -7.08 13.18 19.13
C ILE A 249 -7.87 13.96 18.08
N GLU A 250 -8.94 13.34 17.57
CA GLU A 250 -9.86 13.99 16.66
C GLU A 250 -11.24 13.35 16.67
N ARG A 251 -12.24 14.14 16.25
CA ARG A 251 -13.58 13.68 15.91
C ARG A 251 -13.96 14.27 14.57
N LYS A 252 -14.37 13.42 13.63
CA LYS A 252 -14.73 13.83 12.27
C LYS A 252 -16.09 13.29 11.88
N GLN A 253 -16.82 14.10 11.12
CA GLN A 253 -18.07 13.75 10.45
C GLN A 253 -17.84 13.72 8.94
N GLY A 254 -18.56 12.84 8.25
CA GLY A 254 -18.41 12.56 6.83
C GLY A 254 -17.89 11.14 6.55
N ASP A 255 -18.11 10.66 5.33
CA ASP A 255 -17.61 9.36 4.87
C ASP A 255 -16.08 9.30 5.03
N THR A 256 -15.60 8.26 5.70
CA THR A 256 -14.16 7.98 5.83
C THR A 256 -13.63 7.16 4.66
N GLU A 257 -12.31 7.23 4.43
CA GLU A 257 -11.63 6.34 3.49
C GLU A 257 -11.62 4.90 4.01
N VAL A 258 -11.57 3.92 3.10
CA VAL A 258 -11.51 2.49 3.47
C VAL A 258 -10.29 2.19 4.35
N THR A 259 -9.15 2.82 4.01
CA THR A 259 -7.96 2.86 4.85
C THR A 259 -7.85 4.25 5.44
N LEU A 260 -8.32 4.42 6.67
CA LEU A 260 -8.29 5.69 7.38
C LEU A 260 -6.99 5.80 8.16
N ALA A 261 -6.04 6.61 7.68
CA ALA A 261 -4.81 6.94 8.38
C ALA A 261 -4.96 8.28 9.12
N VAL A 262 -4.79 8.26 10.44
CA VAL A 262 -4.88 9.43 11.31
C VAL A 262 -3.50 9.71 11.91
N SER A 263 -2.89 10.82 11.49
CA SER A 263 -1.59 11.28 12.01
C SER A 263 -1.80 12.45 12.98
N PHE A 264 -1.04 12.49 14.06
CA PHE A 264 -1.15 13.49 15.12
C PHE A 264 0.20 13.74 15.80
N SER A 265 0.32 14.84 16.55
CA SER A 265 1.53 15.14 17.32
C SER A 265 1.87 13.97 18.25
N PRO A 266 3.12 13.46 18.23
CA PRO A 266 3.55 12.33 19.06
C PRO A 266 3.17 12.54 20.52
N ARG A 267 2.56 11.52 21.12
CA ARG A 267 2.11 11.56 22.52
C ARG A 267 2.22 10.19 23.17
N GLN A 268 2.41 10.19 24.48
CA GLN A 268 2.43 8.96 25.26
C GLN A 268 1.01 8.39 25.35
N ALA A 269 0.86 7.11 25.02
CA ALA A 269 -0.39 6.37 25.11
C ALA A 269 -0.10 4.92 25.50
N ARG A 270 -1.02 4.32 26.27
CA ARG A 270 -1.07 2.87 26.47
C ARG A 270 -2.30 2.27 25.82
N TYR A 271 -3.39 3.03 25.81
CA TYR A 271 -4.66 2.62 25.26
C TYR A 271 -5.01 3.51 24.08
N ILE A 272 -5.50 2.91 23.02
CA ILE A 272 -5.98 3.64 21.85
C ILE A 272 -7.38 3.16 21.54
N ARG A 273 -8.33 4.09 21.54
CA ARG A 273 -9.74 3.81 21.29
C ARG A 273 -10.21 4.59 20.09
N ILE A 274 -10.98 3.90 19.27
CA ILE A 274 -11.65 4.50 18.13
C ILE A 274 -13.12 4.10 18.23
N THR A 275 -13.96 5.11 18.10
CA THR A 275 -15.40 5.05 18.37
C THR A 275 -16.13 5.48 17.12
N SER A 276 -17.01 4.66 16.57
CA SER A 276 -17.94 5.06 15.51
C SER A 276 -19.25 5.50 16.11
N PHE A 277 -19.81 6.57 15.56
CA PHE A 277 -21.15 7.08 15.85
C PHE A 277 -22.10 6.85 14.67
N GLY A 278 -21.58 6.42 13.51
CA GLY A 278 -22.36 6.16 12.31
C GLY A 278 -21.57 5.40 11.25
N SER A 279 -22.27 4.71 10.35
CA SER A 279 -21.68 4.05 9.19
C SER A 279 -22.54 4.22 7.93
N LYS A 280 -21.90 4.12 6.76
CA LYS A 280 -22.54 4.36 5.45
C LYS A 280 -23.58 3.30 5.11
N GLN A 281 -23.25 2.03 5.36
CA GLN A 281 -24.22 0.94 5.36
C GLN A 281 -24.18 0.23 6.72
N PRO A 282 -25.25 0.32 7.52
CA PRO A 282 -25.31 -0.35 8.81
C PRO A 282 -25.53 -1.87 8.69
N ILE A 283 -25.89 -2.36 7.49
CA ILE A 283 -26.17 -3.77 7.20
C ILE A 283 -25.00 -4.37 6.43
N TYR A 284 -24.10 -5.03 7.16
CA TYR A 284 -22.91 -5.69 6.62
C TYR A 284 -23.26 -6.98 5.87
N PRO A 285 -22.43 -7.44 4.92
CA PRO A 285 -22.64 -8.71 4.23
C PRO A 285 -22.68 -9.85 5.25
N THR A 286 -23.70 -10.69 5.16
CA THR A 286 -23.84 -11.91 5.97
C THR A 286 -22.96 -13.02 5.47
#